data_AF-A0A645E8M1-F1
#
_entry.id   AF-A0A645E8M1-F1
#
_cell.length_a   1.000
_cell.length_b   1.000
_cell.length_c   1.000
_cell.angle_alpha   90.00
_cell.angle_beta   90.00
_cell.angle_gamma   90.00
#
_symmetry.space_group_name_H-M   'P 1'
#
loop_
_entity.id
_entity.type
_entity.pdbx_description
1 polymer ?
#
loop_
_entity_poly.entity_id
_entity_poly.type
_entity_poly.pdbx_seq_one_letter_code
_entity_poly.pdbx_strand_id
1 'polypeptide(L)'
;MRGFGPISIEVKGMFNRINMKKIFLGENEFNYNRPDRYAFLNWPFDNGLGHNDKRDSKQLIFDNLEMGKAHFANAILTLYSLVYSSNYCDIADSLIFPVFFNVWHSIELLLKSGINALTVLVKNQDAATLNHNIFDLKVAFETALKNAHMDLTLTNELDYLNNLVGEFKKVNAHFDFARYSFDSKGDFQFYNAPYYDSKQWQSSSTLNDKSVVPNTCVDITALFEVLGNIASSFLTLINYLALCVSEEERPTDEGFEGFKTYHLDDDNMPNEDDPIIKILNVIFFEIL
;
A
#
# COMPACT_ATOMS: atom_id res chain seq x y z
N MET A 1 46.60 -1.66 9.83
CA MET A 1 45.52 -2.66 9.73
C MET A 1 45.02 -2.96 11.15
N ARG A 2 43.87 -2.39 11.54
CA ARG A 2 43.20 -2.75 12.80
C ARG A 2 42.16 -3.82 12.45
N GLY A 3 42.33 -5.01 13.00
CA GLY A 3 41.45 -6.15 12.77
C GLY A 3 40.09 -5.91 13.42
N PHE A 4 39.02 -6.00 12.63
CA PHE A 4 37.66 -6.15 13.14
C PHE A 4 37.53 -7.60 13.63
N GLY A 5 37.42 -7.78 14.95
CA GLY A 5 37.01 -9.06 15.52
C GLY A 5 35.55 -9.37 15.13
N PRO A 6 35.17 -10.64 15.01
CA PRO A 6 33.78 -11.00 14.74
C PRO A 6 32.90 -10.51 15.88
N ILE A 7 31.86 -9.74 15.57
CA ILE A 7 30.76 -9.50 16.51
C ILE A 7 29.99 -10.80 16.59
N SER A 8 30.40 -11.69 17.49
CA SER A 8 29.59 -12.82 17.89
C SER A 8 28.46 -12.29 18.78
N ILE A 9 27.28 -12.05 18.20
CA ILE A 9 26.07 -12.00 19.00
C ILE A 9 25.86 -13.43 19.50
N GLU A 10 26.18 -13.70 20.76
CA GLU A 10 25.81 -14.96 21.42
C GLU A 10 24.29 -15.05 21.52
N VAL A 11 23.65 -15.57 20.48
CA VAL A 11 22.21 -15.92 20.47
C VAL A 11 21.90 -17.04 21.50
N LYS A 12 22.92 -17.70 22.07
CA LYS A 12 22.79 -18.86 22.97
C LYS A 12 22.25 -18.54 24.37
N GLY A 13 22.18 -17.27 24.79
CA GLY A 13 21.72 -16.89 26.13
C GLY A 13 20.24 -16.49 26.25
N MET A 14 19.58 -16.12 25.14
CA MET A 14 18.30 -15.38 25.21
C MET A 14 17.06 -16.28 25.39
N PHE A 15 17.18 -17.58 25.16
CA PHE A 15 16.06 -18.54 25.20
C PHE A 15 16.00 -19.41 26.47
N ASN A 16 16.95 -19.29 27.40
CA ASN A 16 17.07 -20.23 28.53
C ASN A 16 16.27 -19.89 29.80
N ARG A 17 15.21 -19.07 29.68
CA ARG A 17 14.10 -19.06 30.64
C ARG A 17 12.80 -18.85 29.86
N ILE A 18 12.06 -19.93 29.59
CA ILE A 18 10.68 -19.83 29.11
C ILE A 18 9.81 -19.42 30.31
N ASN A 19 9.98 -18.18 30.79
CA ASN A 19 8.81 -17.47 31.28
C ASN A 19 8.01 -17.16 30.01
N MET A 20 6.86 -17.81 29.84
CA MET A 20 5.96 -17.50 28.72
C MET A 20 5.68 -16.00 28.74
N LYS A 21 6.24 -15.26 27.78
CA LYS A 21 6.00 -13.84 27.66
C LYS A 21 4.58 -13.66 27.13
N LYS A 22 3.73 -13.01 27.92
CA LYS A 22 2.40 -12.61 27.48
C LYS A 22 2.55 -11.48 26.45
N ILE A 23 1.97 -11.65 25.28
CA ILE A 23 2.00 -10.65 24.19
C ILE A 23 0.70 -9.84 24.11
N PHE A 24 -0.40 -10.36 24.65
CA PHE A 24 -1.68 -9.64 24.79
C PHE A 24 -1.88 -9.21 26.22
N LEU A 25 -2.12 -7.93 26.44
CA LEU A 25 -2.19 -7.33 27.77
C LEU A 25 -3.61 -6.86 28.04
N GLY A 26 -4.10 -7.07 29.26
CA GLY A 26 -5.26 -6.36 29.79
C GLY A 26 -4.86 -4.99 30.31
N GLU A 27 -5.87 -4.15 30.58
CA GLU A 27 -5.71 -2.78 31.10
C GLU A 27 -4.77 -2.72 32.32
N ASN A 28 -4.96 -3.64 33.26
CA ASN A 28 -4.22 -3.73 34.52
C ASN A 28 -2.75 -4.14 34.34
N GLU A 29 -2.38 -4.60 33.14
CA GLU A 29 -1.02 -5.07 32.78
C GLU A 29 -0.27 -4.03 31.95
N PHE A 30 -0.91 -2.92 31.60
CA PHE A 30 -0.32 -1.81 30.87
C PHE A 30 0.48 -0.90 31.81
N ASN A 31 1.76 -0.69 31.53
CA ASN A 31 2.58 0.27 32.27
C ASN A 31 2.54 1.63 31.59
N TYR A 32 1.66 2.52 32.07
CA TYR A 32 1.52 3.89 31.58
C TYR A 32 2.81 4.74 31.67
N ASN A 33 3.79 4.33 32.48
CA ASN A 33 5.10 5.02 32.56
C ASN A 33 6.09 4.57 31.47
N ARG A 34 5.76 3.53 30.69
CA ARG A 34 6.56 3.04 29.57
C ARG A 34 5.70 2.78 28.33
N PRO A 35 5.00 3.80 27.80
CA PRO A 35 4.13 3.66 26.64
C PRO A 35 4.91 3.24 25.38
N ASP A 36 6.21 3.54 25.31
CA ASP A 36 7.15 3.16 24.24
C ASP A 36 7.22 1.65 23.96
N ARG A 37 6.77 0.82 24.91
CA ARG A 37 6.87 -0.64 24.84
C ARG A 37 5.62 -1.34 24.34
N TYR A 38 4.55 -0.59 24.11
CA TYR A 38 3.24 -1.15 23.80
C TYR A 38 2.72 -0.55 22.52
N ALA A 39 2.11 -1.40 21.70
CA ALA A 39 1.28 -0.98 20.58
C ALA A 39 -0.11 -1.60 20.81
N PHE A 40 -1.14 -0.85 20.46
CA PHE A 40 -2.49 -1.38 20.44
C PHE A 40 -2.70 -2.09 19.11
N LEU A 41 -3.32 -3.28 19.14
CA LEU A 41 -3.77 -3.95 17.92
C LEU A 41 -5.08 -3.31 17.46
N ASN A 42 -5.02 -2.01 17.20
CA ASN A 42 -6.03 -1.24 16.52
C ASN A 42 -5.29 -0.48 15.41
N TRP A 43 -5.93 -0.36 14.25
CA TRP A 43 -5.57 0.77 13.41
C TRP A 43 -6.21 2.00 14.08
N PRO A 44 -5.71 3.22 13.86
CA PRO A 44 -6.30 4.44 14.39
C PRO A 44 -7.64 4.76 13.68
N PHE A 45 -8.51 3.76 13.61
CA PHE A 45 -9.88 3.79 13.14
C PHE A 45 -10.68 4.84 13.89
N ASP A 46 -10.43 4.96 15.18
CA ASP A 46 -11.26 5.71 16.09
C ASP A 46 -10.75 7.15 16.25
N ASN A 47 -11.65 8.08 16.57
CA ASN A 47 -11.30 9.36 17.22
C ASN A 47 -10.72 9.18 18.65
N GLY A 48 -10.21 7.98 18.95
CA GLY A 48 -9.58 7.59 20.20
C GLY A 48 -10.55 7.11 21.29
N LEU A 49 -11.85 6.87 21.03
CA LEU A 49 -12.85 6.68 22.10
C LEU A 49 -13.55 5.31 22.18
N GLY A 50 -13.21 4.34 21.34
CA GLY A 50 -13.73 2.97 21.39
C GLY A 50 -15.13 2.76 20.80
N HIS A 51 -15.61 3.65 19.93
CA HIS A 51 -16.95 3.60 19.34
C HIS A 51 -16.93 3.34 17.84
N ASN A 52 -16.56 2.11 17.44
CA ASN A 52 -16.72 1.64 16.06
C ASN A 52 -18.22 1.51 15.69
N ASP A 53 -18.82 2.54 15.08
CA ASP A 53 -20.15 2.45 14.47
C ASP A 53 -20.06 2.20 12.97
N LYS A 54 -20.34 0.96 12.55
CA LYS A 54 -20.35 0.56 11.13
C LYS A 54 -21.39 1.31 10.27
N ARG A 55 -22.30 2.07 10.90
CA ARG A 55 -23.30 2.89 10.21
C ARG A 55 -22.79 4.29 9.92
N ASP A 56 -21.67 4.69 10.52
CA ASP A 56 -21.02 5.95 10.20
C ASP A 56 -20.22 5.81 8.90
N SER A 57 -20.67 6.50 7.86
CA SER A 57 -19.99 6.49 6.57
C SER A 57 -18.63 7.19 6.61
N LYS A 58 -18.42 8.16 7.53
CA LYS A 58 -17.12 8.81 7.73
C LYS A 58 -16.13 7.82 8.35
N GLN A 59 -16.55 7.07 9.36
CA GLN A 59 -15.74 6.00 9.96
C GLN A 59 -15.20 5.03 8.89
N LEU A 60 -16.05 4.55 7.98
CA LEU A 60 -15.63 3.64 6.92
C LEU A 60 -14.59 4.26 5.96
N ILE A 61 -14.65 5.57 5.71
CA ILE A 61 -13.69 6.28 4.85
C ILE A 61 -12.31 6.28 5.51
N PHE A 62 -12.23 6.70 6.77
CA PHE A 62 -10.98 6.77 7.53
C PHE A 62 -10.41 5.39 7.82
N ASP A 63 -11.25 4.39 8.08
CA ASP A 63 -10.79 3.03 8.32
C ASP A 63 -10.05 2.45 7.11
N ASN A 64 -10.64 2.61 5.93
CA ASN A 64 -10.02 2.17 4.69
C ASN A 64 -8.76 3.00 4.36
N LEU A 65 -8.75 4.30 4.66
CA LEU A 65 -7.58 5.14 4.46
C LEU A 65 -6.40 4.66 5.32
N GLU A 66 -6.60 4.57 6.63
CA GLU A 66 -5.52 4.20 7.56
C GLU A 66 -5.03 2.77 7.34
N MET A 67 -5.94 1.84 7.00
CA MET A 67 -5.54 0.50 6.58
C MET A 67 -4.77 0.48 5.27
N GLY A 68 -5.24 1.22 4.27
CA GLY A 68 -4.60 1.33 2.97
C GLY A 68 -3.20 1.91 3.10
N LYS A 69 -3.05 2.95 3.93
CA LYS A 69 -1.78 3.61 4.28
C LYS A 69 -0.78 2.62 4.88
N ALA A 70 -1.11 1.88 5.94
CA ALA A 70 -0.08 1.01 6.51
C ALA A 70 0.22 -0.24 5.67
N HIS A 71 -0.72 -0.76 4.86
CA HIS A 71 -0.37 -1.74 3.83
C HIS A 71 0.64 -1.14 2.82
N PHE A 72 0.43 0.10 2.38
CA PHE A 72 1.36 0.78 1.49
C PHE A 72 2.74 0.96 2.14
N ALA A 73 2.81 1.44 3.38
CA ALA A 73 4.07 1.55 4.13
C ALA A 73 4.79 0.21 4.25
N ASN A 74 4.08 -0.88 4.54
CA ASN A 74 4.69 -2.20 4.62
C ASN A 74 5.33 -2.62 3.28
N ALA A 75 4.66 -2.34 2.16
CA ALA A 75 5.23 -2.59 0.83
C ALA A 75 6.49 -1.75 0.58
N ILE A 76 6.42 -0.45 0.84
CA ILE A 76 7.54 0.48 0.65
C ILE A 76 8.73 0.13 1.54
N LEU A 77 8.52 -0.05 2.84
CA LEU A 77 9.61 -0.35 3.79
C LEU A 77 10.31 -1.66 3.41
N THR A 78 9.54 -2.65 2.98
CA THR A 78 10.09 -3.90 2.48
C THR A 78 10.92 -3.66 1.20
N LEU A 79 10.39 -2.94 0.22
CA LEU A 79 11.13 -2.62 -1.02
C LEU A 79 12.38 -1.78 -0.76
N TYR A 80 12.28 -0.77 0.11
CA TYR A 80 13.42 0.03 0.53
C TYR A 80 14.53 -0.86 1.10
N SER A 81 14.19 -1.82 1.97
CA SER A 81 15.17 -2.76 2.52
C SER A 81 15.82 -3.62 1.42
N LEU A 82 15.07 -4.00 0.39
CA LEU A 82 15.58 -4.75 -0.76
C LEU A 82 16.53 -3.89 -1.62
N VAL A 83 16.14 -2.66 -1.95
CA VAL A 83 16.95 -1.73 -2.75
C VAL A 83 18.22 -1.35 -1.98
N TYR A 84 18.09 -0.94 -0.72
CA TYR A 84 19.22 -0.52 0.13
C TYR A 84 20.25 -1.63 0.32
N SER A 85 19.78 -2.88 0.51
CA SER A 85 20.67 -4.04 0.63
C SER A 85 21.19 -4.54 -0.72
N SER A 86 20.82 -3.92 -1.84
CA SER A 86 21.14 -4.38 -3.20
C SER A 86 20.71 -5.83 -3.43
N ASN A 87 19.55 -6.22 -2.88
CA ASN A 87 19.02 -7.58 -2.91
C ASN A 87 20.06 -8.63 -2.43
N TYR A 88 20.76 -8.33 -1.33
CA TYR A 88 21.78 -9.23 -0.79
C TYR A 88 21.20 -10.62 -0.50
N CYS A 89 21.91 -11.66 -0.96
CA CYS A 89 21.49 -13.07 -0.85
C CYS A 89 20.12 -13.37 -1.48
N ASP A 90 19.71 -12.62 -2.50
CA ASP A 90 18.48 -12.85 -3.27
C ASP A 90 17.22 -12.87 -2.38
N ILE A 91 17.24 -12.12 -1.28
CA ILE A 91 16.16 -12.07 -0.29
C ILE A 91 14.84 -11.57 -0.90
N ALA A 92 14.88 -10.84 -2.01
CA ALA A 92 13.71 -10.42 -2.77
C ALA A 92 12.84 -11.60 -3.22
N ASP A 93 13.42 -12.77 -3.52
CA ASP A 93 12.65 -13.95 -3.95
C ASP A 93 11.65 -14.42 -2.88
N SER A 94 11.93 -14.11 -1.61
CA SER A 94 11.04 -14.41 -0.48
C SER A 94 10.09 -13.25 -0.14
N LEU A 95 10.45 -12.01 -0.47
CA LEU A 95 9.77 -10.81 0.00
C LEU A 95 8.91 -10.13 -1.08
N ILE A 96 9.16 -10.38 -2.37
CA ILE A 96 8.46 -9.70 -3.45
C ILE A 96 6.96 -10.05 -3.50
N PHE A 97 6.59 -11.29 -3.16
CA PHE A 97 5.17 -11.66 -3.04
C PHE A 97 4.48 -10.92 -1.89
N PRO A 98 5.01 -10.91 -0.65
CA PRO A 98 4.50 -10.04 0.41
C PRO A 98 4.40 -8.55 0.04
N VAL A 99 5.34 -8.02 -0.75
CA VAL A 99 5.24 -6.64 -1.27
C VAL A 99 3.99 -6.49 -2.13
N PHE A 100 3.80 -7.30 -3.17
CA PHE A 100 2.63 -7.19 -4.04
C PHE A 100 1.31 -7.45 -3.32
N PHE A 101 1.30 -8.38 -2.36
CA PHE A 101 0.15 -8.60 -1.49
C PHE A 101 -0.26 -7.31 -0.76
N ASN A 102 0.72 -6.62 -0.16
CA ASN A 102 0.47 -5.35 0.52
C ASN A 102 0.07 -4.23 -0.46
N VAL A 103 0.71 -4.13 -1.63
CA VAL A 103 0.36 -3.14 -2.67
C VAL A 103 -1.08 -3.31 -3.12
N TRP A 104 -1.50 -4.55 -3.41
CA TRP A 104 -2.87 -4.84 -3.85
C TRP A 104 -3.90 -4.40 -2.81
N HIS A 105 -3.71 -4.82 -1.56
CA HIS A 105 -4.64 -4.48 -0.47
C HIS A 105 -4.66 -2.99 -0.19
N SER A 106 -3.50 -2.32 -0.25
CA SER A 106 -3.44 -0.88 -0.13
C SER A 106 -4.28 -0.19 -1.19
N ILE A 107 -4.07 -0.51 -2.47
CA ILE A 107 -4.85 0.06 -3.58
C ILE A 107 -6.34 -0.22 -3.42
N GLU A 108 -6.71 -1.45 -3.05
CA GLU A 108 -8.12 -1.82 -2.80
C GLU A 108 -8.75 -0.91 -1.74
N LEU A 109 -8.08 -0.75 -0.60
CA LEU A 109 -8.59 0.03 0.53
C LEU A 109 -8.60 1.53 0.22
N LEU A 110 -7.56 2.06 -0.39
CA LEU A 110 -7.48 3.47 -0.80
C LEU A 110 -8.57 3.82 -1.82
N LEU A 111 -8.84 2.95 -2.80
CA LEU A 111 -9.94 3.11 -3.74
C LEU A 111 -11.30 3.10 -3.01
N LYS A 112 -11.51 2.17 -2.07
CA LYS A 112 -12.74 2.13 -1.25
C LYS A 112 -12.93 3.41 -0.44
N SER A 113 -11.86 3.92 0.16
CA SER A 113 -11.87 5.18 0.90
C SER A 113 -12.28 6.34 0.00
N GLY A 114 -11.62 6.51 -1.15
CA GLY A 114 -11.93 7.58 -2.10
C GLY A 114 -13.34 7.51 -2.69
N ILE A 115 -13.81 6.31 -3.06
CA ILE A 115 -15.19 6.11 -3.55
C ILE A 115 -16.19 6.55 -2.48
N ASN A 116 -16.04 6.06 -1.24
CA ASN A 116 -16.95 6.41 -0.16
C ASN A 116 -16.91 7.90 0.17
N ALA A 117 -15.73 8.53 0.15
CA ALA A 117 -15.58 9.97 0.35
C ALA A 117 -16.39 10.75 -0.69
N LEU A 118 -16.19 10.44 -1.98
CA LEU A 118 -16.91 11.11 -3.06
C LEU A 118 -18.43 10.86 -3.01
N THR A 119 -18.86 9.65 -2.65
CA THR A 119 -20.29 9.33 -2.45
C THR A 119 -20.92 10.22 -1.37
N VAL A 120 -20.26 10.38 -0.23
CA VAL A 120 -20.73 11.23 0.88
C VAL A 120 -20.73 12.70 0.48
N LEU A 121 -19.64 13.20 -0.11
CA LEU A 121 -19.47 14.62 -0.44
C LEU A 121 -20.38 15.09 -1.57
N VAL A 122 -20.66 14.24 -2.57
CA VAL A 122 -21.49 14.57 -3.74
C VAL A 122 -22.96 14.18 -3.52
N LYS A 123 -23.30 13.56 -2.38
CA LYS A 123 -24.66 13.08 -2.03
C LYS A 123 -25.25 12.13 -3.06
N ASN A 124 -24.43 11.30 -3.68
CA ASN A 124 -24.90 10.29 -4.62
C ASN A 124 -25.39 9.06 -3.84
N GLN A 125 -26.62 8.60 -4.08
CA GLN A 125 -27.27 7.56 -3.26
C GLN A 125 -26.92 6.13 -3.68
N ASP A 126 -26.28 5.94 -4.84
CA ASP A 126 -25.83 4.63 -5.28
C ASP A 126 -24.47 4.32 -4.64
N ALA A 127 -24.51 3.74 -3.44
CA ALA A 127 -23.33 3.16 -2.81
C ALA A 127 -22.75 2.11 -3.77
N ALA A 128 -21.54 2.33 -4.27
CA ALA A 128 -20.86 1.35 -5.10
C ALA A 128 -20.77 0.03 -4.32
N THR A 129 -21.07 -1.09 -4.99
CA THR A 129 -20.89 -2.40 -4.35
C THR A 129 -19.39 -2.61 -4.16
N LEU A 130 -18.89 -2.46 -2.93
CA LEU A 130 -17.46 -2.58 -2.64
C LEU A 130 -17.06 -4.07 -2.66
N ASN A 131 -16.54 -4.52 -3.81
CA ASN A 131 -15.94 -5.84 -3.95
C ASN A 131 -14.43 -5.79 -3.61
N HIS A 132 -13.70 -6.89 -3.86
CA HIS A 132 -12.23 -6.98 -3.65
C HIS A 132 -11.42 -6.82 -4.95
N ASN A 133 -12.11 -6.50 -6.05
CA ASN A 133 -11.51 -6.42 -7.37
C ASN A 133 -11.04 -4.99 -7.65
N ILE A 134 -9.74 -4.75 -7.57
CA ILE A 134 -9.15 -3.43 -7.82
C ILE A 134 -9.45 -2.90 -9.23
N PHE A 135 -9.69 -3.77 -10.21
CA PHE A 135 -10.04 -3.34 -11.57
C PHE A 135 -11.42 -2.68 -11.61
N ASP A 136 -12.40 -3.24 -10.91
CA ASP A 136 -13.76 -2.70 -10.84
C ASP A 136 -13.79 -1.45 -9.96
N LEU A 137 -13.10 -1.50 -8.82
CA LEU A 137 -12.98 -0.36 -7.90
C LEU A 137 -12.32 0.84 -8.58
N LYS A 138 -11.29 0.63 -9.39
CA LYS A 138 -10.66 1.70 -10.17
C LYS A 138 -11.67 2.39 -11.08
N VAL A 139 -12.43 1.63 -11.87
CA VAL A 139 -13.46 2.20 -12.78
C VAL A 139 -14.53 2.95 -11.99
N ALA A 140 -14.95 2.41 -10.85
CA ALA A 140 -15.90 3.08 -9.96
C ALA A 140 -15.34 4.40 -9.40
N PHE A 141 -14.07 4.44 -9.00
CA PHE A 141 -13.41 5.63 -8.51
C PHE A 141 -13.28 6.71 -9.60
N GLU A 142 -12.85 6.34 -10.81
CA GLU A 142 -12.80 7.25 -11.96
C GLU A 142 -14.19 7.84 -12.28
N THR A 143 -15.24 7.01 -12.19
CA THR A 143 -16.63 7.46 -12.36
C THR A 143 -17.05 8.43 -11.26
N ALA A 144 -16.67 8.16 -10.01
CA ALA A 144 -16.95 9.02 -8.87
C ALA A 144 -16.27 10.40 -9.00
N LEU A 145 -15.00 10.45 -9.44
CA LEU A 145 -14.28 11.69 -9.69
C LEU A 145 -14.95 12.53 -10.80
N LYS A 146 -15.36 11.90 -11.91
CA LYS A 146 -16.13 12.59 -12.97
C LYS A 146 -17.43 13.20 -12.44
N ASN A 147 -18.16 12.44 -11.62
CA ASN A 147 -19.40 12.92 -11.00
C ASN A 147 -19.17 14.07 -10.02
N ALA A 148 -17.99 14.14 -9.41
CA ALA A 148 -17.58 15.25 -8.56
C ALA A 148 -17.17 16.51 -9.33
N HIS A 149 -16.94 16.41 -10.65
CA HIS A 149 -16.33 17.43 -11.53
C HIS A 149 -14.83 17.67 -11.23
N MET A 150 -14.09 16.59 -10.99
CA MET A 150 -12.62 16.62 -10.79
C MET A 150 -11.89 16.09 -12.04
N ASP A 151 -12.19 16.66 -13.20
CA ASP A 151 -11.71 16.16 -14.50
C ASP A 151 -10.20 16.35 -14.69
N LEU A 152 -9.62 17.45 -14.17
CA LEU A 152 -8.18 17.68 -14.25
C LEU A 152 -7.43 16.71 -13.33
N THR A 153 -7.88 16.57 -12.09
CA THR A 153 -7.31 15.64 -11.12
C THR A 153 -7.36 14.20 -11.63
N LEU A 154 -8.50 13.79 -12.19
CA LEU A 154 -8.66 12.47 -12.80
C LEU A 154 -7.62 12.22 -13.90
N THR A 155 -7.35 13.23 -14.73
CA THR A 155 -6.43 13.13 -15.86
C THR A 155 -4.97 13.08 -15.42
N ASN A 156 -4.60 13.82 -14.38
CA ASN A 156 -3.20 14.03 -14.01
C ASN A 156 -2.70 13.07 -12.93
N GLU A 157 -3.55 12.63 -12.01
CA GLU A 157 -3.07 11.98 -10.77
C GLU A 157 -3.12 10.45 -10.80
N LEU A 158 -3.85 9.87 -11.75
CA LEU A 158 -4.07 8.42 -11.81
C LEU A 158 -3.10 7.69 -12.73
N ASP A 159 -2.18 8.36 -13.43
CA ASP A 159 -1.32 7.74 -14.43
C ASP A 159 -0.46 6.59 -13.89
N TYR A 160 0.17 6.77 -12.73
CA TYR A 160 0.99 5.73 -12.11
C TYR A 160 0.15 4.57 -11.58
N LEU A 161 -1.03 4.85 -11.02
CA LEU A 161 -1.99 3.83 -10.61
C LEU A 161 -2.49 3.04 -11.84
N ASN A 162 -2.83 3.73 -12.93
CA ASN A 162 -3.28 3.15 -14.19
C ASN A 162 -2.23 2.21 -14.77
N ASN A 163 -0.96 2.64 -14.75
CA ASN A 163 0.17 1.84 -15.21
C ASN A 163 0.30 0.55 -14.39
N LEU A 164 0.36 0.66 -13.05
CA LEU A 164 0.51 -0.49 -12.17
C LEU A 164 -0.67 -1.48 -12.28
N VAL A 165 -1.90 -0.97 -12.29
CA VAL A 165 -3.11 -1.80 -12.49
C VAL A 165 -3.11 -2.44 -13.89
N GLY A 166 -2.56 -1.76 -14.90
CA GLY A 166 -2.34 -2.31 -16.23
C GLY A 166 -1.41 -3.52 -16.22
N GLU A 167 -0.28 -3.44 -15.50
CA GLU A 167 0.64 -4.57 -15.34
C GLU A 167 0.01 -5.74 -14.58
N PHE A 168 -0.82 -5.48 -13.56
CA PHE A 168 -1.59 -6.54 -12.90
C PHE A 168 -2.59 -7.21 -13.84
N LYS A 169 -3.29 -6.42 -14.66
CA LYS A 169 -4.29 -6.94 -15.61
C LYS A 169 -3.64 -7.81 -16.68
N LYS A 170 -2.47 -7.41 -17.18
CA LYS A 170 -1.67 -8.14 -18.18
C LYS A 170 -1.34 -9.57 -17.76
N VAL A 171 -1.07 -9.78 -16.48
CA VAL A 171 -0.74 -11.12 -15.92
C VAL A 171 -1.92 -11.79 -15.23
N ASN A 172 -3.12 -11.21 -15.30
CA ASN A 172 -4.31 -11.65 -14.57
C ASN A 172 -4.01 -11.89 -13.07
N ALA A 173 -3.33 -10.92 -12.44
CA ALA A 173 -2.97 -10.99 -11.03
C ALA A 173 -4.21 -10.93 -10.13
N HIS A 174 -4.18 -11.72 -9.04
CA HIS A 174 -5.16 -11.69 -7.96
C HIS A 174 -4.45 -11.92 -6.62
N PHE A 175 -4.27 -10.84 -5.85
CA PHE A 175 -3.64 -10.86 -4.53
C PHE A 175 -4.64 -10.62 -3.39
N ASP A 176 -5.94 -10.73 -3.67
CA ASP A 176 -7.11 -10.56 -2.79
C ASP A 176 -7.16 -11.50 -1.57
N PHE A 177 -6.36 -12.56 -1.54
CA PHE A 177 -6.22 -13.47 -0.40
C PHE A 177 -4.75 -13.85 -0.19
N ALA A 178 -4.41 -14.34 1.00
CA ALA A 178 -3.10 -14.96 1.24
C ALA A 178 -3.01 -16.24 0.39
N ARG A 179 -2.53 -16.12 -0.85
CA ARG A 179 -2.58 -17.22 -1.81
C ARG A 179 -1.34 -18.09 -1.71
N TYR A 180 -1.59 -19.39 -1.63
CA TYR A 180 -0.62 -20.45 -1.82
C TYR A 180 -0.10 -20.43 -3.26
N SER A 181 0.93 -21.23 -3.54
CA SER A 181 1.44 -21.44 -4.89
C SER A 181 0.36 -21.95 -5.89
N PHE A 182 -0.80 -22.40 -5.42
CA PHE A 182 -1.90 -22.86 -6.26
C PHE A 182 -3.21 -22.18 -5.84
N ASP A 183 -4.15 -22.04 -6.77
CA ASP A 183 -5.50 -21.62 -6.43
C ASP A 183 -6.30 -22.72 -5.71
N SER A 184 -7.54 -22.42 -5.32
CA SER A 184 -8.40 -23.37 -4.62
C SER A 184 -8.79 -24.62 -5.43
N LYS A 185 -8.54 -24.61 -6.75
CA LYS A 185 -8.75 -25.73 -7.66
C LYS A 185 -7.46 -26.52 -7.93
N GLY A 186 -6.32 -26.04 -7.42
CA GLY A 186 -5.01 -26.63 -7.67
C GLY A 186 -4.33 -26.11 -8.95
N ASP A 187 -4.89 -25.09 -9.60
CA ASP A 187 -4.27 -24.47 -10.78
C ASP A 187 -3.07 -23.61 -10.37
N PHE A 188 -2.06 -23.54 -11.24
CA PHE A 188 -0.94 -22.61 -11.07
C PHE A 188 -1.40 -21.14 -11.05
N GLN A 189 -0.69 -20.33 -10.28
CA GLN A 189 -0.77 -18.87 -10.35
C GLN A 189 0.17 -18.35 -11.43
N PHE A 190 -0.06 -17.11 -11.89
CA PHE A 190 0.74 -16.50 -12.98
C PHE A 190 2.25 -16.45 -12.67
N TYR A 191 2.62 -16.39 -11.39
CA TYR A 191 4.01 -16.25 -10.94
C TYR A 191 4.75 -17.58 -10.74
N ASN A 192 4.06 -18.72 -10.82
CA ASN A 192 4.66 -20.05 -10.65
C ASN A 192 4.21 -21.08 -11.69
N ALA A 193 3.50 -20.64 -12.73
CA ALA A 193 3.09 -21.50 -13.83
C ALA A 193 4.31 -21.97 -14.65
N PRO A 194 4.44 -23.29 -14.90
CA PRO A 194 5.57 -23.82 -15.66
C PRO A 194 5.47 -23.44 -17.14
N TYR A 195 6.57 -23.63 -17.86
CA TYR A 195 6.61 -23.36 -19.29
C TYR A 195 5.59 -24.23 -20.06
N TYR A 196 4.93 -23.63 -21.05
CA TYR A 196 3.81 -24.22 -21.82
C TYR A 196 2.49 -24.44 -21.07
N ASP A 197 2.40 -24.09 -19.79
CA ASP A 197 1.10 -24.12 -19.10
C ASP A 197 0.19 -22.99 -19.59
N SER A 198 -1.12 -23.25 -19.63
CA SER A 198 -2.13 -22.24 -19.99
C SER A 198 -2.15 -21.01 -19.07
N LYS A 199 -1.63 -21.14 -17.83
CA LYS A 199 -1.52 -20.07 -16.83
C LYS A 199 -0.20 -19.30 -16.94
N GLN A 200 0.74 -19.74 -17.79
CA GLN A 200 1.98 -19.01 -18.05
C GLN A 200 1.66 -17.76 -18.86
N TRP A 201 1.88 -16.59 -18.26
CA TRP A 201 1.56 -15.31 -18.91
C TRP A 201 2.53 -14.96 -20.04
N GLN A 202 3.73 -15.57 -20.06
CA GLN A 202 4.71 -15.42 -21.13
C GLN A 202 4.55 -16.55 -22.18
N SER A 203 3.71 -16.34 -23.20
CA SER A 203 3.57 -17.29 -24.33
C SER A 203 4.43 -16.91 -25.53
N SER A 204 4.85 -17.91 -26.31
CA SER A 204 5.67 -17.75 -27.53
C SER A 204 5.01 -16.90 -28.61
N SER A 205 3.67 -16.78 -28.61
CA SER A 205 2.91 -15.93 -29.52
C SER A 205 2.99 -14.42 -29.22
N THR A 206 3.46 -14.04 -28.03
CA THR A 206 3.61 -12.64 -27.58
C THR A 206 5.05 -12.13 -27.60
N LEU A 207 6.02 -12.96 -27.99
CA LEU A 207 7.45 -12.65 -27.88
C LEU A 207 8.12 -12.63 -29.26
N ASN A 208 8.33 -11.43 -29.81
CA ASN A 208 9.25 -11.22 -30.93
C ASN A 208 10.70 -11.36 -30.42
N ASP A 209 11.26 -12.58 -30.49
CA ASP A 209 12.68 -12.89 -30.20
C ASP A 209 13.17 -12.75 -28.74
N LYS A 210 12.29 -12.80 -27.73
CA LYS A 210 12.70 -12.76 -26.32
C LYS A 210 12.68 -14.14 -25.65
N SER A 211 13.72 -14.43 -24.86
CA SER A 211 13.78 -15.61 -23.99
C SER A 211 12.68 -15.55 -22.93
N VAL A 212 11.93 -16.63 -22.79
CA VAL A 212 10.93 -16.79 -21.72
C VAL A 212 11.65 -16.94 -20.39
N VAL A 213 11.22 -16.19 -19.37
CA VAL A 213 11.75 -16.30 -18.02
C VAL A 213 10.84 -17.25 -17.24
N PRO A 214 11.37 -18.35 -16.67
CA PRO A 214 10.59 -19.18 -15.76
C PRO A 214 10.28 -18.35 -14.50
N ASN A 215 8.99 -18.26 -14.15
CA ASN A 215 8.43 -17.38 -13.12
C ASN A 215 8.42 -15.87 -13.48
N THR A 216 7.51 -15.12 -12.87
CA THR A 216 7.40 -13.67 -13.09
C THR A 216 8.55 -12.93 -12.40
N CYS A 217 9.50 -12.42 -13.19
CA CYS A 217 10.55 -11.54 -12.71
C CYS A 217 10.03 -10.11 -12.55
N VAL A 218 10.51 -9.41 -11.52
CA VAL A 218 10.07 -8.06 -11.15
C VAL A 218 11.30 -7.19 -11.00
N ASP A 219 11.29 -6.03 -11.63
CA ASP A 219 12.31 -5.00 -11.40
C ASP A 219 11.98 -4.25 -10.09
N ILE A 220 12.79 -4.50 -9.06
CA ILE A 220 12.58 -3.97 -7.70
C ILE A 220 12.71 -2.45 -7.68
N THR A 221 13.66 -1.89 -8.43
CA THR A 221 13.90 -0.43 -8.47
C THR A 221 12.75 0.25 -9.20
N ALA A 222 12.34 -0.27 -10.35
CA ALA A 222 11.20 0.29 -11.08
C ALA A 222 9.90 0.19 -10.27
N LEU A 223 9.69 -0.92 -9.54
CA LEU A 223 8.54 -1.04 -8.64
C LEU A 223 8.59 0.00 -7.52
N PHE A 224 9.75 0.21 -6.89
CA PHE A 224 9.92 1.22 -5.85
C PHE A 224 9.60 2.64 -6.36
N GLU A 225 10.10 3.00 -7.54
CA GLU A 225 9.81 4.28 -8.19
C GLU A 225 8.32 4.44 -8.51
N VAL A 226 7.67 3.41 -9.07
CA VAL A 226 6.23 3.45 -9.35
C VAL A 226 5.41 3.66 -8.08
N LEU A 227 5.74 2.96 -6.99
CA LEU A 227 5.04 3.16 -5.73
C LEU A 227 5.33 4.54 -5.12
N GLY A 228 6.55 5.05 -5.20
CA GLY A 228 6.86 6.42 -4.78
C GLY A 228 5.97 7.45 -5.49
N ASN A 229 5.79 7.31 -6.80
CA ASN A 229 4.93 8.20 -7.57
C ASN A 229 3.44 8.02 -7.25
N ILE A 230 2.97 6.80 -7.00
CA ILE A 230 1.61 6.54 -6.51
C ILE A 230 1.37 7.22 -5.15
N ALA A 231 2.38 7.27 -4.27
CA ALA A 231 2.29 7.97 -3.00
C ALA A 231 2.07 9.48 -3.21
N SER A 232 2.88 10.11 -4.04
CA SER A 232 2.82 11.56 -4.29
C SER A 232 1.64 12.04 -5.13
N SER A 233 0.93 11.12 -5.81
CA SER A 233 -0.24 11.45 -6.63
C SER A 233 -1.52 10.89 -6.03
N PHE A 234 -1.72 9.58 -6.18
CA PHE A 234 -2.96 8.91 -5.81
C PHE A 234 -3.21 8.92 -4.30
N LEU A 235 -2.20 8.63 -3.47
CA LEU A 235 -2.40 8.66 -2.01
C LEU A 235 -2.63 10.09 -1.51
N THR A 236 -1.89 11.08 -2.00
CA THR A 236 -2.13 12.50 -1.72
C THR A 236 -3.57 12.92 -2.10
N LEU A 237 -4.11 12.42 -3.23
CA LEU A 237 -5.51 12.62 -3.59
C LEU A 237 -6.48 12.01 -2.58
N ILE A 238 -6.24 10.77 -2.12
CA ILE A 238 -7.12 10.16 -1.11
C ILE A 238 -7.05 10.95 0.21
N ASN A 239 -5.88 11.42 0.63
CA ASN A 239 -5.70 12.27 1.80
C ASN A 239 -6.50 13.58 1.67
N TYR A 240 -6.45 14.24 0.51
CA TYR A 240 -7.28 15.42 0.23
C TYR A 240 -8.78 15.14 0.32
N LEU A 241 -9.25 14.02 -0.28
CA LEU A 241 -10.66 13.65 -0.19
C LEU A 241 -11.10 13.39 1.25
N ALA A 242 -10.24 12.78 2.07
CA ALA A 242 -10.50 12.58 3.48
C ALA A 242 -10.56 13.90 4.27
N LEU A 243 -9.69 14.87 3.95
CA LEU A 243 -9.77 16.23 4.49
C LEU A 243 -11.11 16.88 4.15
N CYS A 244 -11.54 16.83 2.89
CA CYS A 244 -12.85 17.35 2.48
C CYS A 244 -14.00 16.71 3.27
N VAL A 245 -13.93 15.41 3.61
CA VAL A 245 -14.93 14.73 4.46
C VAL A 245 -14.94 15.28 5.89
N SER A 246 -13.76 15.57 6.45
CA SER A 246 -13.63 16.17 7.79
C SER A 246 -14.21 17.58 7.83
N GLU A 247 -13.90 18.39 6.83
CA GLU A 247 -14.34 19.79 6.73
C GLU A 247 -15.75 19.95 6.14
N GLU A 248 -16.35 18.86 5.66
CA GLU A 248 -17.66 18.83 4.98
C GLU A 248 -17.71 19.71 3.72
N GLU A 249 -16.57 19.83 3.04
CA GLU A 249 -16.41 20.63 1.83
C GLU A 249 -16.47 19.78 0.56
N ARG A 250 -17.05 20.33 -0.51
CA ARG A 250 -17.07 19.64 -1.80
C ARG A 250 -15.67 19.69 -2.42
N PRO A 251 -15.13 18.57 -2.92
CA PRO A 251 -13.80 18.57 -3.50
C PRO A 251 -13.84 19.23 -4.89
N THR A 252 -12.79 19.99 -5.20
CA THR A 252 -12.56 20.63 -6.51
C THR A 252 -11.13 20.37 -6.98
N ASP A 253 -10.90 20.50 -8.28
CA ASP A 253 -9.55 20.47 -8.88
C ASP A 253 -8.65 21.57 -8.27
N GLU A 254 -9.16 22.79 -8.15
CA GLU A 254 -8.41 23.92 -7.55
C GLU A 254 -8.06 23.68 -6.08
N GLY A 255 -8.99 23.12 -5.30
CA GLY A 255 -8.75 22.77 -3.90
C GLY A 255 -7.69 21.68 -3.75
N PHE A 256 -7.65 20.71 -4.66
CA PHE A 256 -6.63 19.67 -4.66
C PHE A 256 -5.25 20.22 -5.03
N GLU A 257 -5.15 21.09 -6.04
CA GLU A 257 -3.88 21.77 -6.37
C GLU A 257 -3.37 22.64 -5.20
N GLY A 258 -4.28 23.35 -4.52
CA GLY A 258 -3.95 24.09 -3.30
C GLY A 258 -3.45 23.18 -2.17
N PHE A 259 -4.12 22.04 -1.96
CA PHE A 259 -3.71 21.03 -1.00
C PHE A 259 -2.31 20.49 -1.30
N LYS A 260 -2.05 20.06 -2.54
CA LYS A 260 -0.72 19.57 -2.95
C LYS A 260 0.37 20.60 -2.68
N THR A 261 0.14 21.86 -3.02
CA THR A 261 1.13 22.93 -2.86
C THR A 261 1.50 23.13 -1.38
N TYR A 262 0.51 23.10 -0.48
CA TYR A 262 0.74 23.26 0.96
C TYR A 262 1.31 22.00 1.63
N HIS A 263 0.81 20.83 1.22
CA HIS A 263 1.13 19.54 1.81
C HIS A 263 2.50 19.00 1.37
N LEU A 264 2.93 19.34 0.15
CA LEU A 264 4.23 18.96 -0.42
C LEU A 264 5.24 20.12 -0.44
N ASP A 265 4.97 21.22 0.30
CA ASP A 265 5.87 22.38 0.32
C ASP A 265 7.25 21.98 0.89
N ASP A 266 8.29 22.13 0.04
CA ASP A 266 9.65 21.60 0.24
C ASP A 266 10.33 22.21 1.49
N ASP A 267 9.85 23.37 1.96
CA ASP A 267 10.34 24.07 3.15
C ASP A 267 10.15 23.27 4.47
N ASN A 268 9.21 22.32 4.51
CA ASN A 268 8.98 21.45 5.67
C ASN A 268 9.63 20.06 5.54
N MET A 269 10.14 19.71 4.35
CA MET A 269 10.83 18.44 4.15
C MET A 269 12.33 18.62 4.43
N PRO A 270 12.98 17.69 5.15
CA PRO A 270 14.43 17.74 5.32
C PRO A 270 15.09 17.74 3.94
N ASN A 271 15.94 18.73 3.68
CA ASN A 271 16.71 18.80 2.44
C ASN A 271 17.63 17.57 2.38
N GLU A 272 17.31 16.64 1.49
CA GLU A 272 17.93 15.31 1.41
C GLU A 272 18.34 15.00 -0.02
N ASP A 273 19.63 14.74 -0.22
CA ASP A 273 20.25 14.54 -1.53
C ASP A 273 20.04 13.10 -2.04
N ASP A 274 19.76 12.14 -1.16
CA ASP A 274 19.46 10.76 -1.54
C ASP A 274 17.99 10.64 -2.00
N PRO A 275 17.73 10.35 -3.30
CA PRO A 275 16.37 10.23 -3.83
C PRO A 275 15.52 9.18 -3.09
N ILE A 276 16.16 8.13 -2.57
CA ILE A 276 15.48 7.06 -1.84
C ILE A 276 15.07 7.54 -0.45
N ILE A 277 15.93 8.30 0.24
CA ILE A 277 15.58 8.89 1.53
C ILE A 277 14.54 10.00 1.34
N LYS A 278 14.58 10.76 0.24
CA LYS A 278 13.53 11.71 -0.12
C LYS A 278 12.18 11.02 -0.32
N ILE A 279 12.14 9.90 -1.05
CA ILE A 279 10.93 9.06 -1.21
C ILE A 279 10.46 8.52 0.14
N LEU A 280 11.37 8.04 0.99
CA LEU A 280 11.01 7.59 2.32
C LEU A 280 10.44 8.72 3.17
N ASN A 281 11.02 9.92 3.14
CA ASN A 281 10.51 11.06 3.88
C ASN A 281 9.10 11.42 3.39
N VAL A 282 8.86 11.48 2.08
CA VAL A 282 7.51 11.71 1.53
C VAL A 282 6.55 10.63 2.05
N ILE A 283 7.00 9.38 2.09
CA ILE A 283 6.21 8.27 2.60
C ILE A 283 5.98 8.37 4.12
N PHE A 284 6.97 8.79 4.89
CA PHE A 284 6.80 9.05 6.32
C PHE A 284 5.80 10.17 6.57
N PHE A 285 5.82 11.24 5.77
CA PHE A 285 4.88 12.37 5.88
C PHE A 285 3.47 12.05 5.37
N GLU A 286 3.33 11.22 4.34
CA GLU A 286 2.05 10.87 3.73
C GLU A 286 1.36 9.67 4.40
N ILE A 287 2.13 8.81 5.08
CA ILE A 287 1.64 7.54 5.66
C ILE A 287 1.57 7.56 7.19
N LEU A 288 2.47 8.26 7.90
CA LEU A 288 2.56 8.28 9.37
C LEU A 288 2.26 9.67 9.94
#